data_AF-A0A661GWM8-F1
#
_entry.id   AF-A0A661GWM8-F1
#
_cell.length_a   1.000
_cell.length_b   1.000
_cell.length_c   1.000
_cell.angle_alpha   90.00
_cell.angle_beta   90.00
_cell.angle_gamma   90.00
#
_symmetry.space_group_name_H-M   'P 1'
#
loop_
_entity.id
_entity.type
_entity.pdbx_description
1 polymer ?
#
loop_
_entity_poly.entity_id
_entity_poly.type
_entity_poly.pdbx_seq_one_letter_code
_entity_poly.pdbx_strand_id
1 'polypeptide(L)'
;MNTGNASKIPSFYKALMVAIAVVTLLAVWLVPDNSQPTPTPLPELPGTQKSDAGLPRPADGSAAVILDGDRARDFVASLRSDSKESDPDTVFVEAERLQGEGYIVDAHLLYRFAARHGHGQAALVLGTQADPAFYAATSPDTLQDSPEQAYKWYSMAAVAGIEEAVTRLQALHQNVKLSASAGDERAQHLLLLWQ
;
A
#
# COMPACT_ATOMS: atom_id res chain seq x y z
N MET A 1 13.89 27.50 52.66
CA MET A 1 13.13 26.35 53.21
C MET A 1 11.65 26.60 52.97
N ASN A 2 11.02 25.87 52.04
CA ASN A 2 9.59 25.54 52.03
C ASN A 2 9.37 24.48 50.94
N THR A 3 9.10 23.24 51.37
CA THR A 3 7.85 22.46 51.16
C THR A 3 7.85 21.62 49.90
N GLY A 4 8.13 20.33 50.09
CA GLY A 4 7.74 19.29 49.16
C GLY A 4 6.22 19.11 49.19
N ASN A 5 5.67 18.80 48.02
CA ASN A 5 4.33 18.24 47.88
C ASN A 5 4.45 17.05 46.94
N ALA A 6 4.32 15.86 47.51
CA ALA A 6 4.24 14.60 46.81
C ALA A 6 3.01 14.61 45.89
N SER A 7 3.25 14.42 44.60
CA SER A 7 2.22 14.34 43.57
C SER A 7 1.29 13.15 43.85
N LYS A 8 0.04 13.44 44.22
CA LYS A 8 -1.07 12.48 44.25
C LYS A 8 -1.29 11.96 42.83
N ILE A 9 -1.09 10.66 42.63
CA ILE A 9 -1.46 9.97 41.39
C ILE A 9 -2.99 9.92 41.31
N PRO A 10 -3.63 10.46 40.25
CA PRO A 10 -5.10 10.47 40.14
C PRO A 10 -5.67 9.05 39.95
N SER A 11 -6.79 8.80 40.62
CA SER A 11 -7.46 7.49 40.76
C SER A 11 -7.82 6.79 39.44
N PHE A 12 -7.84 7.51 38.32
CA PHE A 12 -8.12 6.95 37.00
C PHE A 12 -7.03 5.99 36.48
N TYR A 13 -5.77 6.16 36.93
CA TYR A 13 -4.68 5.25 36.54
C TYR A 13 -4.81 3.84 37.11
N LYS A 14 -5.47 3.69 38.28
CA LYS A 14 -5.71 2.36 38.88
C LYS A 14 -6.80 1.60 38.13
N ALA A 15 -7.85 2.29 37.68
CA ALA A 15 -8.93 1.67 36.90
C ALA A 15 -8.43 1.19 35.52
N LEU A 16 -7.55 1.96 34.88
CA LEU A 16 -6.97 1.61 33.58
C LEU A 16 -6.06 0.37 33.66
N MET A 17 -5.26 0.24 34.73
CA MET A 17 -4.38 -0.93 34.93
C MET A 17 -5.14 -2.23 35.22
N VAL A 18 -6.27 -2.17 35.95
CA VAL A 18 -7.11 -3.36 36.19
C VAL A 18 -7.79 -3.82 34.89
N ALA A 19 -8.25 -2.89 34.05
CA ALA A 19 -8.88 -3.23 32.77
C ALA A 19 -7.92 -3.95 31.80
N ILE A 20 -6.66 -3.51 31.72
CA ILE A 20 -5.65 -4.12 30.84
C ILE A 20 -5.30 -5.55 31.29
N ALA A 21 -5.23 -5.79 32.61
CA ALA A 21 -4.97 -7.13 33.16
C ALA A 21 -6.12 -8.13 32.91
N VAL A 22 -7.38 -7.68 32.91
CA VAL A 22 -8.55 -8.55 32.64
C VAL A 22 -8.65 -8.91 31.15
N VAL A 23 -8.33 -7.98 30.25
CA VAL A 23 -8.35 -8.24 28.78
C VAL A 23 -7.27 -9.21 28.36
N THR A 24 -6.07 -9.16 28.97
CA THR A 24 -5.00 -10.13 28.69
C THR A 24 -5.31 -11.53 29.25
N LEU A 25 -5.99 -11.62 30.40
CA LEU A 25 -6.36 -12.93 30.97
C LEU A 25 -7.47 -13.63 30.17
N LEU A 26 -8.38 -12.88 29.53
CA LEU A 26 -9.45 -13.43 28.68
C LEU A 26 -8.97 -13.91 27.31
N ALA A 27 -7.86 -13.36 26.78
CA ALA A 27 -7.34 -13.74 25.47
C ALA A 27 -6.63 -15.13 25.44
N VAL A 28 -6.27 -15.68 26.61
CA VAL A 28 -5.55 -16.96 26.71
C VAL A 28 -6.48 -18.19 26.70
N TRP A 29 -7.81 -18.01 26.78
CA TRP A 29 -8.76 -19.13 26.89
C TRP A 29 -9.77 -19.25 25.75
N LEU A 30 -9.56 -18.57 24.62
CA LEU A 30 -10.43 -18.68 23.45
C LEU A 30 -9.66 -19.17 22.23
N VAL A 31 -9.07 -20.37 22.34
CA VAL A 31 -8.67 -21.20 21.20
C VAL A 31 -9.89 -22.05 20.83
N PRO A 32 -10.58 -21.78 19.70
CA PRO A 32 -11.55 -22.71 19.16
C PRO A 32 -10.77 -23.91 18.59
N ASP A 33 -11.14 -25.10 19.05
CA ASP A 33 -10.68 -26.38 18.53
C ASP A 33 -11.04 -26.50 17.04
N ASN A 34 -10.09 -26.19 16.16
CA ASN A 34 -10.19 -26.47 14.73
C ASN A 34 -9.91 -27.96 14.50
N SER A 35 -10.89 -28.79 14.85
CA SER A 35 -10.96 -30.17 14.38
C SER A 35 -10.91 -30.17 12.84
N GLN A 36 -9.79 -30.62 12.26
CA GLN A 36 -9.69 -30.78 10.81
C GLN A 36 -10.74 -31.79 10.32
N PRO A 37 -11.58 -31.46 9.33
CA PRO A 37 -12.33 -32.48 8.62
C PRO A 37 -11.33 -33.34 7.83
N THR A 38 -11.25 -34.63 8.19
CA THR A 38 -10.50 -35.67 7.49
C THR A 38 -10.76 -35.62 5.97
N PRO A 39 -9.73 -35.76 5.12
CA PRO A 39 -9.93 -35.87 3.69
C PRO A 39 -10.57 -37.23 3.36
N THR A 40 -11.76 -37.19 2.76
CA THR A 40 -12.42 -38.36 2.15
C THR A 40 -11.52 -38.95 1.07
N PRO A 41 -11.31 -40.28 1.01
CA PRO A 41 -10.58 -40.88 -0.10
C PRO A 41 -11.45 -40.83 -1.36
N LEU A 42 -10.95 -40.17 -2.41
CA LEU A 42 -11.59 -40.14 -3.73
C LEU A 42 -11.53 -41.55 -4.38
N PRO A 43 -12.58 -41.99 -5.10
CA PRO A 43 -12.54 -43.24 -5.86
C PRO A 43 -11.50 -43.19 -6.99
N GLU A 44 -10.65 -44.21 -7.07
CA GLU A 44 -9.68 -44.40 -8.16
C GLU A 44 -10.41 -44.63 -9.50
N LEU A 45 -10.20 -43.73 -10.45
CA LEU A 45 -10.64 -43.90 -11.84
C LEU A 45 -9.63 -44.79 -12.60
N PRO A 46 -10.09 -45.70 -13.46
CA PRO A 46 -9.22 -46.64 -14.17
C PRO A 46 -8.26 -45.93 -15.12
N GLY A 47 -6.99 -46.34 -15.07
CA GLY A 47 -5.94 -45.83 -15.94
C GLY A 47 -6.26 -46.01 -17.41
N THR A 48 -6.02 -44.95 -18.19
CA THR A 48 -5.78 -45.06 -19.64
C THR A 48 -4.38 -44.55 -19.91
N GLN A 49 -3.53 -45.46 -20.35
CA GLN A 49 -2.17 -45.22 -20.80
C GLN A 49 -2.11 -44.41 -22.11
N LYS A 50 -0.99 -43.72 -22.28
CA LYS A 50 -0.32 -43.29 -23.52
C LYS A 50 -0.95 -42.15 -24.33
N SER A 51 -0.23 -41.04 -24.37
CA SER A 51 0.50 -40.69 -25.60
C SER A 51 1.71 -39.81 -25.27
N ASP A 52 2.87 -40.38 -25.59
CA ASP A 52 4.13 -39.69 -25.79
C ASP A 52 3.97 -38.75 -27.00
N ALA A 53 3.47 -37.55 -26.74
CA ALA A 53 3.50 -36.45 -27.68
C ALA A 53 4.35 -35.37 -27.04
N GLY A 54 5.59 -35.25 -27.52
CA GLY A 54 6.55 -34.24 -27.09
C GLY A 54 5.92 -32.85 -27.14
N LEU A 55 5.54 -32.37 -25.96
CA LEU A 55 5.47 -30.93 -25.73
C LEU A 55 6.91 -30.43 -25.84
N PRO A 56 7.19 -29.37 -26.63
CA PRO A 56 8.50 -28.76 -26.58
C PRO A 56 8.73 -28.32 -25.14
N ARG A 57 9.67 -29.00 -24.46
CA ARG A 57 10.30 -28.47 -23.25
C ARG A 57 10.83 -27.10 -23.66
N PRO A 58 10.37 -25.98 -23.05
CA PRO A 58 11.00 -24.71 -23.31
C PRO A 58 12.48 -24.90 -22.98
N ALA A 59 13.32 -24.67 -23.98
CA ALA A 59 14.74 -24.90 -23.88
C ALA A 59 15.29 -24.21 -22.62
N ASP A 60 16.01 -24.98 -21.81
CA ASP A 60 16.91 -24.45 -20.80
C ASP A 60 17.86 -23.46 -21.50
N GLY A 61 17.58 -22.16 -21.34
CA GLY A 61 18.26 -21.12 -22.10
C GLY A 61 17.43 -19.88 -22.42
N SER A 62 16.24 -19.69 -21.82
CA SER A 62 15.62 -18.36 -21.86
C SER A 62 16.40 -17.46 -20.89
N ALA A 63 17.24 -16.57 -21.41
CA ALA A 63 17.47 -15.32 -20.71
C ALA A 63 16.09 -14.78 -20.34
N ALA A 64 15.77 -14.74 -19.04
CA ALA A 64 14.45 -14.34 -18.59
C ALA A 64 14.14 -12.97 -19.20
N VAL A 65 13.06 -12.89 -19.98
CA VAL A 65 12.59 -11.61 -20.52
C VAL A 65 12.26 -10.77 -19.30
N ILE A 66 13.03 -9.72 -19.03
CA ILE A 66 12.74 -8.79 -17.93
C ILE A 66 11.50 -8.00 -18.33
N LEU A 67 10.39 -8.23 -17.61
CA LEU A 67 9.12 -7.56 -17.80
C LEU A 67 9.05 -6.31 -16.92
N ASP A 68 8.13 -5.40 -17.29
CA ASP A 68 7.81 -4.24 -16.46
C ASP A 68 7.37 -4.68 -15.05
N GLY A 69 7.94 -4.03 -14.04
CA GLY A 69 7.69 -4.34 -12.64
C GLY A 69 8.59 -5.44 -12.06
N ASP A 70 9.39 -6.16 -12.87
CA ASP A 70 10.30 -7.18 -12.34
C ASP A 70 11.39 -6.57 -11.46
N ARG A 71 11.95 -5.41 -11.84
CA ARG A 71 12.99 -4.74 -11.04
C ARG A 71 12.44 -4.32 -9.68
N ALA A 72 11.22 -3.77 -9.65
CA ALA A 72 10.56 -3.41 -8.40
C ALA A 72 10.29 -4.63 -7.51
N ARG A 73 9.84 -5.75 -8.10
CA ARG A 73 9.58 -7.00 -7.38
C ARG A 73 10.88 -7.59 -6.80
N ASP A 74 11.94 -7.64 -7.60
CA ASP A 74 13.24 -8.15 -7.20
C ASP A 74 13.85 -7.31 -6.08
N PHE A 75 13.76 -5.98 -6.17
CA PHE A 75 14.23 -5.08 -5.14
C PHE A 75 13.47 -5.25 -3.82
N VAL A 76 12.14 -5.29 -3.85
CA VAL A 76 11.35 -5.54 -2.63
C VAL A 76 11.63 -6.94 -2.05
N ALA A 77 11.89 -7.94 -2.90
CA ALA A 77 12.27 -9.27 -2.45
C ALA A 77 13.63 -9.29 -1.75
N SER A 78 14.63 -8.56 -2.27
CA SER A 78 15.97 -8.48 -1.66
C SER A 78 15.96 -7.77 -0.31
N LEU A 79 15.12 -6.75 -0.12
CA LEU A 79 14.97 -6.11 1.19
C LEU A 79 14.44 -7.07 2.26
N ARG A 80 13.57 -8.01 1.89
CA ARG A 80 13.02 -9.00 2.83
C ARG A 80 14.04 -10.07 3.24
N SER A 81 14.92 -10.49 2.33
CA SER A 81 15.96 -11.47 2.65
C SER A 81 16.97 -10.93 3.66
N ASP A 82 17.20 -9.62 3.67
CA ASP A 82 18.17 -8.98 4.55
C ASP A 82 17.63 -8.72 5.97
N SER A 83 16.40 -9.18 6.28
CA SER A 83 15.73 -9.04 7.60
C SER A 83 15.62 -7.60 8.13
N LYS A 84 15.78 -6.60 7.26
CA LYS A 84 15.36 -5.23 7.54
C LYS A 84 13.88 -5.15 7.23
N GLU A 85 13.08 -4.70 8.20
CA GLU A 85 11.76 -4.15 7.88
C GLU A 85 11.94 -3.17 6.72
N SER A 86 11.16 -3.33 5.65
CA SER A 86 11.43 -2.64 4.38
C SER A 86 11.37 -1.13 4.60
N ASP A 87 12.54 -0.51 4.69
CA ASP A 87 12.67 0.92 4.97
C ASP A 87 12.04 1.73 3.83
N PRO A 88 10.95 2.48 4.09
CA PRO A 88 10.26 3.24 3.07
C PRO A 88 11.17 4.27 2.39
N ASP A 89 12.16 4.83 3.09
CA ASP A 89 13.09 5.83 2.55
C ASP A 89 14.01 5.20 1.50
N THR A 90 14.57 4.03 1.83
CA THR A 90 15.37 3.23 0.88
C THR A 90 14.57 2.86 -0.37
N VAL A 91 13.29 2.51 -0.22
CA VAL A 91 12.43 2.17 -1.36
C VAL A 91 12.11 3.39 -2.22
N PHE A 92 11.92 4.56 -1.61
CA PHE A 92 11.70 5.80 -2.34
C PHE A 92 12.93 6.20 -3.18
N VAL A 93 14.14 6.08 -2.63
CA VAL A 93 15.38 6.38 -3.36
C VAL A 93 15.52 5.49 -4.60
N GLU A 94 15.19 4.19 -4.48
CA GLU A 94 15.23 3.28 -5.63
C GLU A 94 14.15 3.62 -6.66
N ALA A 95 12.96 4.05 -6.21
CA ALA A 95 11.90 4.53 -7.11
C ALA A 95 12.38 5.73 -7.96
N GLU A 96 13.02 6.72 -7.33
CA GLU A 96 13.58 7.89 -8.02
C GLU A 96 14.64 7.50 -9.05
N ARG A 97 15.52 6.54 -8.71
CA ARG A 97 16.54 6.01 -9.63
C ARG A 97 15.89 5.37 -10.86
N LEU A 98 14.93 4.47 -10.64
CA LEU A 98 14.23 3.78 -11.73
C LEU A 98 13.42 4.75 -12.60
N GLN A 99 12.82 5.79 -11.99
CA GLN A 99 12.13 6.83 -12.74
C GLN A 99 13.10 7.61 -13.64
N GLY A 100 14.28 7.98 -13.13
CA GLY A 100 15.33 8.65 -13.89
C GLY A 100 15.89 7.81 -15.05
N GLU A 101 15.85 6.48 -14.93
CA GLU A 101 16.25 5.53 -15.97
C GLU A 101 15.13 5.21 -16.97
N GLY A 102 13.93 5.77 -16.78
CA GLY A 102 12.78 5.55 -17.65
C GLY A 102 11.99 4.26 -17.36
N TYR A 103 12.29 3.56 -16.26
CA TYR A 103 11.53 2.39 -15.81
C TYR A 103 10.28 2.83 -15.03
N ILE A 104 9.36 3.52 -15.73
CA ILE A 104 8.20 4.20 -15.12
C ILE A 104 7.31 3.25 -14.34
N VAL A 105 7.04 2.04 -14.86
CA VAL A 105 6.17 1.06 -14.20
C VAL A 105 6.82 0.54 -12.91
N ASP A 106 8.12 0.21 -12.96
CA ASP A 106 8.86 -0.22 -11.77
C ASP A 106 8.89 0.88 -10.70
N ALA A 107 9.22 2.12 -11.09
CA ALA A 107 9.23 3.27 -10.19
C ALA A 107 7.87 3.49 -9.53
N HIS A 108 6.78 3.46 -10.31
CA HIS A 108 5.42 3.60 -9.79
C HIS A 108 5.09 2.53 -8.74
N LEU A 109 5.48 1.27 -8.95
CA LEU A 109 5.28 0.21 -7.97
C LEU A 109 6.05 0.47 -6.67
N LEU A 110 7.28 0.97 -6.76
CA LEU A 110 8.10 1.31 -5.58
C LEU A 110 7.57 2.55 -4.85
N TYR A 111 7.11 3.59 -5.55
CA TYR A 111 6.41 4.72 -4.90
C TYR A 111 5.20 4.23 -4.12
N ARG A 112 4.36 3.36 -4.72
CA ARG A 112 3.20 2.77 -4.03
C ARG A 112 3.59 1.95 -2.83
N PHE A 113 4.71 1.24 -2.90
CA PHE A 113 5.25 0.53 -1.75
C PHE A 113 5.62 1.51 -0.64
N ALA A 114 6.49 2.48 -0.90
CA ALA A 114 6.98 3.43 0.09
C ALA A 114 5.83 4.26 0.72
N ALA A 115 4.91 4.76 -0.10
CA ALA A 115 3.76 5.53 0.37
C ALA A 115 2.85 4.74 1.30
N ARG A 116 2.59 3.46 1.01
CA ARG A 116 1.79 2.57 1.90
C ARG A 116 2.48 2.29 3.24
N HIS A 117 3.79 2.46 3.31
CA HIS A 117 4.57 2.34 4.55
C HIS A 117 4.86 3.70 5.20
N GLY A 118 4.14 4.77 4.80
CA GLY A 118 4.18 6.08 5.47
C GLY A 118 5.11 7.11 4.83
N HIS A 119 5.76 6.81 3.70
CA HIS A 119 6.63 7.79 3.05
C HIS A 119 5.82 8.95 2.43
N GLY A 120 5.91 10.14 3.03
CA GLY A 120 5.16 11.32 2.60
C GLY A 120 5.48 11.77 1.16
N GLN A 121 6.77 11.83 0.80
CA GLN A 121 7.15 12.27 -0.55
C GLN A 121 6.70 11.30 -1.66
N ALA A 122 6.79 9.99 -1.43
CA ALA A 122 6.26 8.99 -2.35
C ALA A 122 4.74 9.16 -2.54
N ALA A 123 4.01 9.45 -1.46
CA ALA A 123 2.59 9.75 -1.54
C ALA A 123 2.32 11.06 -2.32
N LEU A 124 3.15 12.09 -2.17
CA LEU A 124 3.04 13.32 -2.98
C LEU A 124 3.24 13.02 -4.48
N VAL A 125 4.26 12.22 -4.83
CA VAL A 125 4.53 11.82 -6.22
C VAL A 125 3.34 11.08 -6.81
N LEU A 126 2.80 10.09 -6.10
CA LEU A 126 1.61 9.35 -6.56
C LEU A 126 0.37 10.24 -6.68
N GLY A 127 0.19 11.19 -5.74
CA GLY A 127 -0.88 12.17 -5.83
C GLY A 127 -0.77 13.02 -7.09
N THR A 128 0.45 13.43 -7.44
CA THR A 128 0.75 14.23 -8.63
C THR A 128 0.53 13.43 -9.92
N GLN A 129 0.97 12.17 -9.96
CA GLN A 129 0.76 11.26 -11.10
C GLN A 129 -0.73 10.99 -11.36
N ALA A 130 -1.54 10.98 -10.30
CA ALA A 130 -2.98 10.76 -10.37
C ALA A 130 -3.81 12.04 -10.59
N ASP A 131 -3.21 13.22 -10.46
CA ASP A 131 -3.92 14.48 -10.53
C ASP A 131 -4.10 14.89 -12.01
N PRO A 132 -5.35 15.01 -12.51
CA PRO A 132 -5.62 15.47 -13.88
C PRO A 132 -4.97 16.81 -14.24
N ALA A 133 -4.66 17.66 -13.26
CA ALA A 133 -4.00 18.95 -13.48
C ALA A 133 -2.47 18.83 -13.63
N PHE A 134 -1.86 17.71 -13.22
CA PHE A 134 -0.40 17.56 -13.15
C PHE A 134 0.16 16.27 -13.77
N TYR A 135 -0.67 15.29 -14.13
CA TYR A 135 -0.17 14.06 -14.74
C TYR A 135 0.59 14.36 -16.04
N ALA A 136 1.69 13.64 -16.23
CA ALA A 136 2.47 13.74 -17.46
C ALA A 136 1.83 12.87 -18.55
N ALA A 137 1.64 13.45 -19.75
CA ALA A 137 1.10 12.75 -20.92
C ALA A 137 1.93 11.53 -21.38
N THR A 138 3.16 11.38 -20.87
CA THR A 138 4.06 10.26 -21.14
C THR A 138 3.84 9.05 -20.22
N SER A 139 2.95 9.16 -19.23
CA SER A 139 2.62 8.04 -18.35
C SER A 139 1.76 7.04 -19.11
N PRO A 140 2.03 5.72 -19.01
CA PRO A 140 1.17 4.70 -19.59
C PRO A 140 -0.29 4.90 -19.18
N ASP A 141 -1.24 4.67 -20.09
CA ASP A 141 -2.69 4.73 -19.78
C ASP A 141 -3.06 3.80 -18.62
N THR A 142 -2.32 2.70 -18.43
CA THR A 142 -2.50 1.77 -17.31
C THR A 142 -2.15 2.37 -15.94
N LEU A 143 -1.43 3.48 -15.92
CA LEU A 143 -1.07 4.27 -14.74
C LEU A 143 -1.82 5.61 -14.67
N GLN A 144 -2.72 5.88 -15.63
CA GLN A 144 -3.57 7.07 -15.57
C GLN A 144 -4.59 6.90 -14.45
N ASP A 145 -4.21 7.46 -13.32
CA ASP A 145 -5.00 7.41 -12.11
C ASP A 145 -6.02 8.55 -12.09
N SER A 146 -7.03 8.39 -11.24
CA SER A 146 -8.23 9.21 -11.23
C SER A 146 -8.19 10.25 -10.10
N PRO A 147 -9.01 11.31 -10.12
CA PRO A 147 -9.00 12.33 -9.06
C PRO A 147 -9.23 11.76 -7.65
N GLU A 148 -9.92 10.62 -7.53
CA GLU A 148 -10.08 9.89 -6.27
C GLU A 148 -8.75 9.32 -5.73
N GLN A 149 -7.86 8.87 -6.62
CA GLN A 149 -6.52 8.42 -6.24
C GLN A 149 -5.61 9.58 -5.86
N ALA A 150 -5.70 10.71 -6.58
CA ALA A 150 -5.00 11.93 -6.21
C ALA A 150 -5.39 12.39 -4.80
N TYR A 151 -6.70 12.42 -4.50
CA TYR A 151 -7.21 12.74 -3.17
C TYR A 151 -6.62 11.81 -2.10
N LYS A 152 -6.64 10.50 -2.32
CA LYS A 152 -6.07 9.53 -1.39
C LYS A 152 -4.60 9.80 -1.11
N TRP A 153 -3.79 9.93 -2.16
CA TRP A 153 -2.35 10.02 -2.00
C TRP A 153 -1.90 11.36 -1.43
N TYR A 154 -2.49 12.48 -1.87
CA TYR A 154 -2.20 13.76 -1.23
C TYR A 154 -2.68 13.80 0.22
N SER A 155 -3.79 13.14 0.58
CA SER A 155 -4.23 13.02 1.98
C SER A 155 -3.19 12.29 2.83
N MET A 156 -2.62 11.20 2.31
CA MET A 156 -1.53 10.49 2.99
C MET A 156 -0.27 11.36 3.13
N ALA A 157 0.11 12.10 2.09
CA ALA A 157 1.26 13.00 2.12
C ALA A 157 1.06 14.17 3.11
N ALA A 158 -0.15 14.72 3.17
CA ALA A 158 -0.51 15.77 4.12
C ALA A 158 -0.44 15.28 5.58
N VAL A 159 -0.94 14.06 5.86
CA VAL A 159 -0.81 13.42 7.18
C VAL A 159 0.65 13.19 7.55
N ALA A 160 1.50 12.87 6.57
CA ALA A 160 2.95 12.75 6.75
C ALA A 160 3.68 14.12 6.90
N GLY A 161 2.95 15.24 6.91
CA GLY A 161 3.50 16.57 7.15
C GLY A 161 4.01 17.31 5.90
N ILE A 162 3.69 16.82 4.70
CA ILE A 162 4.10 17.48 3.46
C ILE A 162 3.17 18.66 3.17
N GLU A 163 3.66 19.89 3.39
CA GLU A 163 2.87 21.12 3.19
C GLU A 163 2.38 21.28 1.76
N GLU A 164 3.21 20.91 0.77
CA GLU A 164 2.81 20.96 -0.64
C GLU A 164 1.55 20.11 -0.90
N ALA A 165 1.43 18.94 -0.26
CA ALA A 165 0.26 18.08 -0.44
C ALA A 165 -1.03 18.75 0.06
N VAL A 166 -0.96 19.58 1.11
CA VAL A 166 -2.11 20.36 1.61
C VAL A 166 -2.56 21.37 0.56
N THR A 167 -1.62 22.06 -0.08
CA THR A 167 -1.92 23.00 -1.17
C THR A 167 -2.52 22.27 -2.37
N ARG A 168 -1.96 21.11 -2.75
CA ARG A 168 -2.47 20.29 -3.86
C ARG A 168 -3.87 19.76 -3.57
N LEU A 169 -4.16 19.31 -2.35
CA LEU A 169 -5.51 18.91 -1.94
C LEU A 169 -6.52 20.04 -2.06
N GLN A 170 -6.15 21.25 -1.65
CA GLN A 170 -7.04 22.41 -1.76
C GLN A 170 -7.35 22.71 -3.23
N ALA A 171 -6.34 22.69 -4.11
CA ALA A 171 -6.53 22.88 -5.54
C ALA A 171 -7.42 21.78 -6.15
N LEU A 172 -7.15 20.52 -5.82
CA LEU A 172 -7.93 19.36 -6.25
C LEU A 172 -9.40 19.50 -5.81
N HIS A 173 -9.65 19.92 -4.56
CA HIS A 173 -11.01 20.12 -4.05
C HIS A 173 -11.79 21.16 -4.88
N GLN A 174 -11.16 22.27 -5.25
CA GLN A 174 -11.81 23.30 -6.07
C GLN A 174 -12.14 22.78 -7.48
N ASN A 175 -11.21 22.05 -8.10
CA ASN A 175 -11.42 21.44 -9.41
C ASN A 175 -12.56 20.42 -9.37
N VAL A 176 -12.60 19.57 -8.35
CA VAL A 176 -13.67 18.60 -8.15
C VAL A 176 -15.02 19.29 -7.93
N LYS A 177 -15.09 20.39 -7.17
CA LYS A 177 -16.32 21.19 -7.04
C LYS A 177 -16.81 21.74 -8.37
N LEU A 178 -15.90 22.26 -9.18
CA LEU A 178 -16.23 22.79 -10.50
C LEU A 178 -16.80 21.68 -11.40
N SER A 179 -16.10 20.55 -11.50
CA SER A 179 -16.57 19.39 -12.28
C SER A 179 -17.91 18.86 -11.79
N ALA A 180 -18.11 18.76 -10.47
CA ALA A 180 -19.37 18.31 -9.89
C ALA A 180 -20.54 19.25 -10.23
N SER A 181 -20.29 20.56 -10.19
CA SER A 181 -21.28 21.59 -10.58
C SER A 181 -21.63 21.57 -12.07
N ALA A 182 -20.71 21.08 -12.90
CA ALA A 182 -20.90 20.86 -14.33
C ALA A 182 -21.61 19.52 -14.65
N GLY A 183 -21.94 18.72 -13.63
CA GLY A 183 -22.66 17.45 -13.78
C GLY A 183 -21.78 16.20 -13.83
N ASP A 184 -20.48 16.30 -13.51
CA ASP A 184 -19.61 15.12 -13.41
C ASP A 184 -19.98 14.28 -12.18
N GLU A 185 -20.58 13.10 -12.42
CA GLU A 185 -21.01 12.16 -11.38
C GLU A 185 -19.86 11.64 -10.52
N ARG A 186 -18.67 11.44 -11.11
CA ARG A 186 -17.49 10.98 -10.37
C ARG A 186 -16.99 12.07 -9.43
N ALA A 187 -16.96 13.30 -9.90
CA ALA A 187 -16.61 14.45 -9.07
C ALA A 187 -17.62 14.66 -7.93
N GLN A 188 -18.92 14.50 -8.21
CA GLN A 188 -19.97 14.55 -7.18
C GLN A 188 -19.75 13.48 -6.11
N HIS A 189 -19.46 12.23 -6.51
CA HIS A 189 -19.15 11.16 -5.57
C HIS A 189 -17.89 11.46 -4.75
N LEU A 190 -16.83 11.96 -5.37
CA LEU A 190 -15.59 12.31 -4.65
C LEU A 190 -15.81 13.41 -3.60
N LEU A 191 -16.70 14.39 -3.84
CA LEU A 191 -17.05 15.39 -2.83
C LEU A 191 -17.71 14.78 -1.59
N LEU A 192 -18.44 13.68 -1.74
CA LEU A 192 -19.05 12.98 -0.59
C LEU A 192 -17.99 12.32 0.29
N LEU A 193 -16.87 11.90 -0.31
CA LEU A 193 -15.73 11.29 0.41
C LEU A 193 -14.85 12.34 1.12
N TRP A 194 -15.04 13.62 0.85
CA TRP A 194 -14.22 14.72 1.39
C TRP A 194 -14.69 15.22 2.77
N GLN A 195 -15.80 14.70 3.30
CA GLN A 195 -16.37 15.09 4.60
C GLN A 195 -15.61 14.47 5.78
#